data_AF-A0A923ZT01-F1
#
_entry.id   AF-A0A923ZT01-F1
#
_cell.length_a   1.000
_cell.length_b   1.000
_cell.length_c   1.000
_cell.angle_alpha   90.00
_cell.angle_beta   90.00
_cell.angle_gamma   90.00
#
_symmetry.space_group_name_H-M   'P 1'
#
loop_
_entity.id
_entity.type
_entity.pdbx_description
1 polymer ?
#
loop_
_entity_poly.entity_id
_entity_poly.type
_entity_poly.pdbx_seq_one_letter_code
_entity_poly.pdbx_strand_id
1 'polypeptide(L)'
;MFLMVSIYYGILSPPPLITYTTDENFIGESGIFLLYGNTPRALEWAALPSIFIAYALFLVWCGFLILKSISSAHGLPDILTIIDKNAFYYLNHREEFVIWERWIQIFVVGFIIYKTIQFIIYSKHPILKSEIRIILMLLCLCTDAIWITIPVIRPEALSGSLFLYIIVRILFTEKITLQIATTLLILFILTFTQRLIFVFFSPFVIGSILIHLWEQKIIWKTYLKYFLIVILALFALMPFIITDTMVVMKSFLGGVFIKINHNQMDTYFNMEFINNFFNKPINIFF
;
A
#
# COMPACT_ATOMS: atom_id res chain seq x y z
N MET A 1 -2.74 -12.29 22.72
CA MET A 1 -4.14 -11.84 22.89
C MET A 1 -4.56 -10.88 21.77
N PHE A 2 -3.90 -9.72 21.61
CA PHE A 2 -4.27 -8.73 20.58
C PHE A 2 -4.19 -9.25 19.13
N LEU A 3 -3.12 -9.92 18.71
CA LEU A 3 -3.02 -10.52 17.37
C LEU A 3 -4.14 -11.55 17.09
N MET A 4 -4.57 -12.32 18.10
CA MET A 4 -5.72 -13.23 17.95
C MET A 4 -7.04 -12.50 17.81
N VAL A 5 -7.23 -11.37 18.51
CA VAL A 5 -8.39 -10.49 18.34
C VAL A 5 -8.40 -9.90 16.93
N SER A 6 -7.24 -9.46 16.40
CA SER A 6 -7.10 -8.95 15.03
C SER A 6 -7.41 -10.00 13.97
N ILE A 7 -6.95 -11.25 14.16
CA ILE A 7 -7.26 -12.36 13.26
C ILE A 7 -8.76 -12.70 13.34
N TYR A 8 -9.33 -12.73 14.54
CA TYR A 8 -10.73 -13.08 14.72
C TYR A 8 -11.67 -12.05 14.07
N TYR A 9 -11.52 -10.76 14.39
CA TYR A 9 -12.40 -9.72 13.83
C TYR A 9 -11.99 -9.27 12.43
N GLY A 10 -10.73 -9.38 12.04
CA GLY A 10 -10.27 -8.98 10.71
C GLY A 10 -10.51 -10.05 9.64
N ILE A 11 -10.52 -11.33 10.00
CA ILE A 11 -10.43 -12.45 9.04
C ILE A 11 -11.54 -13.48 9.26
N LEU A 12 -11.74 -13.95 10.50
CA LEU A 12 -12.69 -15.04 10.77
C LEU A 12 -14.14 -14.55 10.84
N SER A 13 -14.36 -13.33 11.34
CA SER A 13 -15.68 -12.72 11.45
C SER A 13 -15.62 -11.22 11.16
N PRO A 14 -15.32 -10.82 9.91
CA PRO A 14 -15.43 -9.43 9.53
C PRO A 14 -16.88 -8.95 9.68
N PRO A 15 -17.12 -7.68 10.05
CA PRO A 15 -18.41 -7.06 10.17
C PRO A 15 -19.07 -7.00 8.79
N PRO A 16 -20.39 -6.86 8.75
CA PRO A 16 -21.13 -6.82 7.51
C PRO A 16 -20.55 -5.78 6.53
N LEU A 17 -20.58 -6.14 5.25
CA LEU A 17 -20.03 -5.40 4.11
C LEU A 17 -20.51 -3.93 3.96
N ILE A 18 -21.48 -3.51 4.78
CA ILE A 18 -22.08 -2.17 4.80
C ILE A 18 -21.09 -1.07 5.24
N THR A 19 -20.02 -1.43 5.97
CA THR A 19 -18.93 -0.47 6.28
C THR A 19 -17.91 -0.29 5.16
N TYR A 20 -18.01 -1.07 4.08
CA TYR A 20 -17.25 -0.83 2.86
C TYR A 20 -18.03 0.22 2.08
N THR A 21 -17.51 1.44 2.09
CA THR A 21 -17.99 2.51 1.23
C THR A 21 -18.17 1.98 -0.19
N THR A 22 -19.37 2.14 -0.73
CA THR A 22 -19.80 2.11 -2.15
C THR A 22 -18.78 1.60 -3.17
N ASP A 23 -19.21 0.71 -4.07
CA ASP A 23 -18.45 0.09 -5.18
C ASP A 23 -17.29 0.92 -5.80
N GLU A 24 -17.45 2.24 -5.91
CA GLU A 24 -16.44 3.19 -6.36
C GLU A 24 -15.14 3.23 -5.53
N ASN A 25 -15.24 3.18 -4.19
CA ASN A 25 -14.07 3.25 -3.31
C ASN A 25 -13.29 1.93 -3.34
N PHE A 26 -13.96 0.79 -3.44
CA PHE A 26 -13.29 -0.52 -3.54
C PHE A 26 -12.50 -0.67 -4.84
N ILE A 27 -13.08 -0.25 -5.97
CA ILE A 27 -12.39 -0.28 -7.26
C ILE A 27 -11.21 0.70 -7.25
N GLY A 28 -11.36 1.89 -6.64
CA GLY A 28 -10.29 2.86 -6.45
C GLY A 28 -9.17 2.41 -5.49
N GLU A 29 -9.51 1.72 -4.41
CA GLU A 29 -8.56 1.29 -3.36
C GLU A 29 -7.79 0.02 -3.73
N SER A 30 -8.28 -0.78 -4.68
CA SER A 30 -7.67 -2.06 -5.07
C SER A 30 -6.41 -1.96 -5.94
N GLY A 31 -6.21 -0.84 -6.65
CA GLY A 31 -5.11 -0.67 -7.63
C GLY A 31 -5.16 -1.55 -8.88
N ILE A 32 -6.01 -2.56 -8.91
CA ILE A 32 -6.16 -3.52 -10.03
C ILE A 32 -6.64 -2.80 -11.31
N PHE A 33 -7.42 -1.73 -11.14
CA PHE A 33 -7.98 -0.96 -12.24
C PHE A 33 -7.10 0.20 -12.73
N LEU A 34 -5.89 0.36 -12.17
CA LEU A 34 -4.90 1.33 -12.68
C LEU A 34 -4.53 1.05 -14.15
N LEU A 35 -4.50 -0.22 -14.55
CA LEU A 35 -4.27 -0.66 -15.94
C LEU A 35 -5.42 -0.26 -16.89
N TYR A 36 -6.57 0.15 -16.36
CA TYR A 36 -7.78 0.47 -17.10
C TYR A 36 -8.09 1.97 -17.11
N GLY A 37 -7.16 2.79 -16.62
CA GLY A 37 -7.35 4.24 -16.55
C GLY A 37 -8.25 4.67 -15.40
N ASN A 38 -8.65 3.74 -14.52
CA ASN A 38 -9.35 4.12 -13.31
C ASN A 38 -8.34 4.60 -12.28
N THR A 39 -8.24 5.93 -12.16
CA THR A 39 -7.49 6.57 -11.10
C THR A 39 -8.31 6.46 -9.80
N PRO A 40 -7.71 6.05 -8.67
CA PRO A 40 -8.26 6.40 -7.37
C PRO A 40 -8.50 7.91 -7.37
N ARG A 41 -9.68 8.37 -6.93
CA ARG A 41 -10.14 9.76 -7.14
C ARG A 41 -9.03 10.76 -6.81
N ALA A 42 -8.98 11.92 -7.48
CA ALA A 42 -7.94 12.95 -7.31
C ALA A 42 -7.75 13.48 -5.85
N LEU A 43 -8.66 13.15 -4.92
CA LEU A 43 -8.58 13.42 -3.48
C LEU A 43 -7.94 12.28 -2.66
N GLU A 44 -7.77 11.09 -3.24
CA GLU A 44 -7.26 9.84 -2.63
C GLU A 44 -5.80 9.57 -3.04
N TRP A 45 -4.98 10.64 -3.08
CA TRP A 45 -3.52 10.54 -3.02
C TRP A 45 -3.03 9.63 -1.86
N ALA A 46 -3.88 9.49 -0.83
CA ALA A 46 -3.71 8.67 0.34
C ALA A 46 -4.14 7.21 0.09
N ALA A 47 -3.15 6.30 0.07
CA ALA A 47 -3.24 4.83 0.25
C ALA A 47 -2.33 4.07 -0.75
N LEU A 48 -1.42 4.76 -1.45
CA LEU A 48 -0.59 4.17 -2.50
C LEU A 48 0.13 2.87 -2.08
N PRO A 49 0.79 2.79 -0.91
CA PRO A 49 1.34 1.52 -0.43
C PRO A 49 0.32 0.38 -0.35
N SER A 50 -0.89 0.61 0.17
CA SER A 50 -1.95 -0.41 0.19
C SER A 50 -2.43 -0.80 -1.21
N ILE A 51 -2.64 0.19 -2.08
CA ILE A 51 -3.01 0.01 -3.49
C ILE A 51 -1.97 -0.88 -4.20
N PHE A 52 -0.68 -0.62 -3.97
CA PHE A 52 0.40 -1.44 -4.55
C PHE A 52 0.46 -2.86 -3.99
N ILE A 53 0.11 -3.06 -2.71
CA ILE A 53 0.01 -4.41 -2.13
C ILE A 53 -1.10 -5.21 -2.84
N ALA A 54 -2.29 -4.63 -2.98
CA ALA A 54 -3.41 -5.27 -3.66
C ALA A 54 -3.10 -5.54 -5.14
N TYR A 55 -2.51 -4.55 -5.83
CA TYR A 55 -2.07 -4.70 -7.22
C TYR A 55 -0.99 -5.79 -7.39
N ALA A 56 0.00 -5.85 -6.50
CA ALA A 56 1.04 -6.87 -6.54
C ALA A 56 0.48 -8.28 -6.30
N LEU A 57 -0.46 -8.44 -5.36
CA LEU A 57 -1.14 -9.71 -5.12
C LEU A 57 -1.89 -10.18 -6.36
N PHE A 58 -2.61 -9.27 -7.01
CA PHE A 58 -3.30 -9.54 -8.25
C PHE A 58 -2.35 -9.96 -9.39
N LEU A 59 -1.21 -9.28 -9.53
CA LEU A 59 -0.19 -9.67 -10.51
C LEU A 59 0.44 -11.03 -10.21
N VAL A 60 0.71 -11.35 -8.94
CA VAL A 60 1.22 -12.67 -8.54
C VAL A 60 0.20 -13.76 -8.85
N TRP A 61 -1.09 -13.51 -8.59
CA TRP A 61 -2.18 -14.41 -8.94
C TRP A 61 -2.26 -14.64 -10.46
N CYS A 62 -2.23 -13.57 -11.25
CA CYS A 62 -2.21 -13.68 -12.72
C CYS A 62 -0.97 -14.43 -13.21
N GLY A 63 0.21 -14.16 -12.64
CA GLY A 63 1.45 -14.86 -12.95
C GLY A 63 1.37 -16.36 -12.64
N PHE A 64 0.79 -16.74 -11.49
CA PHE A 64 0.55 -18.13 -11.15
C PHE A 64 -0.37 -18.83 -12.16
N LEU A 65 -1.45 -18.16 -12.58
CA LEU A 65 -2.37 -18.70 -13.60
C LEU A 65 -1.70 -18.84 -14.96
N ILE A 66 -0.87 -17.87 -15.36
CA ILE A 66 -0.06 -17.95 -16.58
C ILE A 66 0.85 -19.19 -16.49
N LEU A 67 1.62 -19.34 -15.41
CA LEU A 67 2.52 -20.49 -15.22
C LEU A 67 1.77 -21.83 -15.25
N LYS A 68 0.60 -21.92 -14.63
CA LYS A 68 -0.24 -23.12 -14.65
C LYS A 68 -0.74 -23.44 -16.07
N SER A 69 -1.05 -22.42 -16.86
CA SER A 69 -1.51 -22.57 -18.25
C SER A 69 -0.41 -22.95 -19.24
N ILE A 70 0.88 -22.72 -18.92
CA ILE A 70 2.02 -23.16 -19.76
C ILE A 70 2.05 -24.68 -19.94
N SER A 71 1.54 -25.44 -18.96
CA SER A 71 1.42 -26.90 -19.06
C SER A 71 0.26 -27.41 -19.93
N SER A 72 -0.62 -26.51 -20.39
CA SER A 72 -1.78 -26.88 -21.22
C SER A 72 -1.43 -26.85 -22.71
N ALA A 73 -1.95 -27.80 -23.48
CA ALA A 73 -1.63 -28.01 -24.90
C ALA A 73 -2.15 -26.90 -25.85
N HIS A 74 -2.85 -25.89 -25.31
CA HIS A 74 -3.24 -24.70 -26.05
C HIS A 74 -2.19 -23.64 -25.75
N GLY A 75 -1.52 -23.14 -26.81
CA GLY A 75 -0.35 -22.26 -26.72
C GLY A 75 -0.53 -21.06 -25.79
N LEU A 76 0.59 -20.40 -25.46
CA LEU A 76 0.69 -19.26 -24.54
C LEU A 76 -0.55 -18.37 -24.61
N PRO A 77 -1.46 -18.45 -23.62
CA PRO A 77 -2.62 -17.58 -23.59
C PRO A 77 -2.12 -16.13 -23.53
N ASP A 78 -2.80 -15.25 -24.26
CA ASP A 78 -2.48 -13.82 -24.25
C ASP A 78 -2.52 -13.32 -22.80
N ILE A 79 -1.36 -12.90 -22.30
CA ILE A 79 -1.13 -12.49 -20.92
C ILE A 79 -2.13 -11.40 -20.51
N LEU A 80 -2.46 -10.52 -21.44
CA LEU A 80 -3.43 -9.45 -21.19
C LEU A 80 -4.86 -9.97 -21.10
N THR A 81 -5.20 -11.02 -21.83
CA THR A 81 -6.52 -11.68 -21.76
C THR A 81 -6.71 -12.38 -20.40
N ILE A 82 -5.64 -12.98 -19.84
CA ILE A 82 -5.66 -13.55 -18.48
C ILE A 82 -5.84 -12.46 -17.44
N ILE A 83 -5.09 -11.36 -17.56
CA ILE A 83 -5.21 -10.22 -16.66
C ILE A 83 -6.65 -9.66 -16.72
N ASP A 84 -7.21 -9.52 -17.91
CA ASP A 84 -8.57 -9.01 -18.13
C ASP A 84 -9.64 -9.89 -17.51
N LYS A 85 -9.55 -11.20 -17.73
CA LYS A 85 -10.45 -12.18 -17.13
C LYS A 85 -10.38 -12.19 -15.61
N ASN A 86 -9.19 -12.06 -15.03
CA ASN A 86 -9.03 -12.04 -13.58
C ASN A 86 -9.44 -10.71 -12.96
N ALA A 87 -9.26 -9.57 -13.64
CA ALA A 87 -9.81 -8.30 -13.21
C ALA A 87 -11.35 -8.35 -13.17
N PHE A 88 -11.98 -9.02 -14.14
CA PHE A 88 -13.42 -9.29 -14.11
C PHE A 88 -13.82 -10.28 -12.99
N TYR A 89 -13.05 -11.35 -12.78
CA TYR A 89 -13.28 -12.28 -11.66
C TYR A 89 -13.20 -11.56 -10.31
N TYR A 90 -12.25 -10.65 -10.14
CA TYR A 90 -12.08 -9.81 -8.95
C TYR A 90 -13.33 -8.97 -8.66
N LEU A 91 -13.97 -8.39 -9.68
CA LEU A 91 -15.23 -7.65 -9.50
C LEU A 91 -16.36 -8.51 -8.91
N ASN A 92 -16.35 -9.82 -9.19
CA ASN A 92 -17.42 -10.73 -8.80
C ASN A 92 -17.10 -11.55 -7.54
N HIS A 93 -15.82 -11.71 -7.17
CA HIS A 93 -15.35 -12.53 -6.03
C HIS A 93 -14.48 -11.72 -5.06
N ARG A 94 -14.96 -10.51 -4.73
CA ARG A 94 -14.21 -9.48 -4.00
C ARG A 94 -13.72 -9.93 -2.63
N GLU A 95 -14.51 -10.75 -1.94
CA GLU A 95 -14.27 -11.16 -0.55
C GLU A 95 -12.95 -11.94 -0.41
N GLU A 96 -12.65 -12.83 -1.35
CA GLU A 96 -11.45 -13.68 -1.30
C GLU A 96 -10.17 -12.84 -1.34
N PHE A 97 -10.10 -11.86 -2.24
CA PHE A 97 -8.93 -11.00 -2.39
C PHE A 97 -8.77 -10.02 -1.23
N VAL A 98 -9.88 -9.51 -0.67
CA VAL A 98 -9.86 -8.65 0.52
C VAL A 98 -9.27 -9.39 1.72
N ILE A 99 -9.60 -10.67 1.89
CA ILE A 99 -9.04 -11.48 2.98
C ILE A 99 -7.53 -11.62 2.83
N TRP A 100 -7.02 -11.87 1.61
CA TRP A 100 -5.58 -11.96 1.37
C TRP A 100 -4.84 -10.65 1.61
N GLU A 101 -5.42 -9.53 1.18
CA GLU A 101 -4.87 -8.20 1.43
C GLU A 101 -4.74 -7.94 2.93
N ARG A 102 -5.80 -8.25 3.69
CA ARG A 102 -5.81 -8.09 5.15
C ARG A 102 -4.73 -8.91 5.83
N TRP A 103 -4.54 -10.17 5.44
CA TRP A 103 -3.47 -11.00 5.98
C TRP A 103 -2.11 -10.31 5.82
N ILE A 104 -1.80 -9.85 4.63
CA ILE A 104 -0.52 -9.19 4.35
C ILE A 104 -0.38 -7.90 5.14
N GLN A 105 -1.44 -7.09 5.23
CA GLN A 105 -1.40 -5.86 6.02
C GLN A 105 -1.19 -6.14 7.52
N ILE A 106 -1.82 -7.16 8.12
CA ILE A 106 -1.56 -7.57 9.52
C ILE A 106 -0.08 -7.92 9.69
N PHE A 107 0.47 -8.73 8.78
CA PHE A 107 1.87 -9.14 8.89
C PHE A 107 2.84 -7.96 8.73
N VAL A 108 2.56 -7.04 7.80
CA VAL A 108 3.39 -5.84 7.58
C VAL A 108 3.33 -4.91 8.80
N VAL A 109 2.13 -4.59 9.30
CA VAL A 109 1.96 -3.74 10.50
C VAL A 109 2.61 -4.40 11.72
N GLY A 110 2.34 -5.69 11.95
CA GLY A 110 2.95 -6.46 13.04
C GLY A 110 4.47 -6.51 12.95
N PHE A 111 5.03 -6.62 11.74
CA PHE A 111 6.48 -6.57 11.52
C PHE A 111 7.07 -5.19 11.85
N ILE A 112 6.40 -4.09 11.46
CA ILE A 112 6.84 -2.73 11.78
C ILE A 112 6.82 -2.49 13.29
N ILE A 113 5.76 -2.93 13.97
CA ILE A 113 5.65 -2.82 15.43
C ILE A 113 6.73 -3.66 16.12
N TYR A 114 6.93 -4.90 15.66
CA TYR A 114 8.02 -5.75 16.14
C TYR A 114 9.38 -5.07 15.98
N LYS A 115 9.66 -4.46 14.83
CA LYS A 115 10.90 -3.71 14.59
C LYS A 115 11.03 -2.47 15.47
N THR A 116 9.93 -1.79 15.75
CA THR A 116 9.88 -0.64 16.67
C THR A 116 10.24 -1.08 18.09
N ILE A 117 9.61 -2.14 18.58
CA ILE A 117 9.89 -2.74 19.89
C ILE A 117 11.34 -3.21 19.98
N GLN A 118 11.82 -3.92 18.95
CA GLN A 118 13.20 -4.38 18.85
C GLN A 118 14.18 -3.19 19.00
N PHE A 119 13.92 -2.08 18.32
CA PHE A 119 14.76 -0.89 18.42
C PHE A 119 14.72 -0.25 19.82
N ILE A 120 13.54 -0.15 20.46
CA ILE A 120 13.41 0.37 21.83
C ILE A 120 14.21 -0.47 22.84
N ILE A 121 14.16 -1.80 22.71
CA ILE A 121 14.87 -2.73 23.59
C ILE A 121 16.38 -2.59 23.44
N TYR A 122 16.89 -2.51 22.21
CA TYR A 122 18.34 -2.52 21.96
C TYR A 122 18.98 -1.13 21.94
N SER A 123 18.20 -0.05 21.88
CA SER A 123 18.77 1.30 21.91
C SER A 123 19.44 1.59 23.26
N LYS A 124 20.64 2.20 23.22
CA LYS A 124 21.41 2.59 24.41
C LYS A 124 21.17 4.04 24.84
N HIS A 125 20.14 4.68 24.29
CA HIS A 125 19.87 6.09 24.52
C HIS A 125 19.66 6.40 26.03
N PRO A 126 20.24 7.48 26.58
CA PRO A 126 20.19 7.80 28.01
C PRO A 126 18.76 8.04 28.55
N ILE A 127 17.84 8.49 27.69
CA ILE A 127 16.43 8.67 28.02
C ILE A 127 15.70 7.33 28.18
N LEU A 128 16.14 6.27 27.51
CA LEU A 128 15.51 4.95 27.56
C LEU A 128 15.99 4.14 28.78
N LYS A 129 15.54 4.56 29.98
CA LYS A 129 15.64 3.76 31.20
C LYS A 129 14.74 2.51 31.12
N SER A 130 15.01 1.50 31.94
CA SER A 130 14.25 0.23 31.92
C SER A 130 12.74 0.42 32.09
N GLU A 131 12.31 1.34 32.94
CA GLU A 131 10.89 1.66 33.16
C GLU A 131 10.23 2.24 31.89
N ILE A 132 10.90 3.21 31.26
CA ILE A 132 10.41 3.88 30.04
C ILE A 132 10.34 2.89 28.87
N ARG A 133 11.31 1.97 28.77
CA ARG A 133 11.28 0.92 27.74
C ARG A 133 10.03 0.04 27.87
N ILE A 134 9.71 -0.40 29.09
CA ILE A 134 8.53 -1.24 29.33
C ILE A 134 7.24 -0.47 28.96
N ILE A 135 7.13 0.79 29.37
CA ILE A 135 5.97 1.63 29.05
C ILE A 135 5.83 1.81 27.54
N LEU A 136 6.91 2.16 26.83
CA LEU A 136 6.89 2.35 25.37
C LEU A 136 6.57 1.04 24.63
N MET A 137 7.10 -0.09 25.09
CA MET A 137 6.77 -1.40 24.54
C MET A 137 5.28 -1.73 24.71
N LEU A 138 4.73 -1.50 25.91
CA LEU A 138 3.30 -1.69 26.16
C LEU A 138 2.46 -0.76 25.30
N LEU A 139 2.86 0.51 25.16
CA LEU A 139 2.19 1.45 24.26
C LEU A 139 2.22 0.97 22.81
N CYS A 140 3.35 0.47 22.30
CA CYS A 140 3.44 -0.09 20.94
C CYS A 140 2.55 -1.34 20.76
N LEU A 141 2.44 -2.20 21.78
CA LEU A 141 1.55 -3.36 21.74
C LEU A 141 0.06 -2.95 21.87
N CYS A 142 -0.23 -1.85 22.55
CA CYS A 142 -1.58 -1.31 22.68
C CYS A 142 -1.97 -0.40 21.50
N THR A 143 -1.03 0.14 20.74
CA THR A 143 -1.35 0.88 19.51
C THR A 143 -2.06 -0.03 18.53
N ASP A 144 -1.72 -1.31 18.50
CA ASP A 144 -2.49 -2.32 17.79
C ASP A 144 -3.96 -2.29 18.22
N ALA A 145 -4.29 -2.29 19.51
CA ALA A 145 -5.67 -2.18 19.96
C ALA A 145 -6.38 -0.89 19.50
N ILE A 146 -5.65 0.24 19.44
CA ILE A 146 -6.19 1.52 18.95
C ILE A 146 -6.48 1.45 17.45
N TRP A 147 -5.58 0.86 16.66
CA TRP A 147 -5.73 0.71 15.20
C TRP A 147 -6.65 -0.46 14.80
N ILE A 148 -6.85 -1.45 15.68
CA ILE A 148 -7.65 -2.68 15.49
C ILE A 148 -9.09 -2.52 15.99
N THR A 149 -9.48 -1.35 16.52
CA THR A 149 -10.89 -1.09 16.87
C THR A 149 -11.85 -1.12 15.69
N ILE A 150 -11.39 -1.28 14.44
CA ILE A 150 -12.27 -1.51 13.31
C ILE A 150 -11.83 -2.77 12.57
N PRO A 151 -12.76 -3.65 12.20
CA PRO A 151 -12.48 -4.85 11.42
C PRO A 151 -12.02 -4.63 9.97
N VAL A 152 -11.51 -3.44 9.70
CA VAL A 152 -11.00 -2.96 8.43
C VAL A 152 -9.63 -2.45 8.78
N ILE A 153 -8.58 -3.12 8.31
CA ILE A 153 -7.23 -2.59 8.43
C ILE A 153 -7.17 -1.44 7.44
N ARG A 154 -7.58 -0.27 7.90
CA ARG A 154 -7.59 0.91 7.06
C ARG A 154 -6.14 1.33 6.77
N PRO A 155 -5.90 2.08 5.68
CA PRO A 155 -4.60 2.68 5.38
C PRO A 155 -3.89 3.37 6.58
N GLU A 156 -4.66 3.82 7.56
CA GLU A 156 -4.28 4.43 8.83
C GLU A 156 -3.38 3.52 9.67
N ALA A 157 -3.63 2.21 9.73
CA ALA A 157 -2.82 1.31 10.54
C ALA A 157 -1.38 1.20 10.01
N LEU A 158 -1.23 1.11 8.68
CA LEU A 158 0.08 1.08 8.02
C LEU A 158 0.81 2.42 8.16
N SER A 159 0.14 3.53 7.87
CA SER A 159 0.74 4.86 7.98
C SER A 159 1.07 5.23 9.43
N GLY A 160 0.19 4.94 10.38
CA GLY A 160 0.41 5.16 11.81
C GLY A 160 1.57 4.35 12.37
N SER A 161 1.68 3.07 12.02
CA SER A 161 2.80 2.21 12.45
C SER A 161 4.14 2.64 11.84
N LEU A 162 4.17 3.00 10.54
CA LEU A 162 5.36 3.58 9.91
C LEU A 162 5.78 4.89 10.58
N PHE A 163 4.83 5.79 10.83
CA PHE A 163 5.09 7.06 11.48
C PHE A 163 5.63 6.89 12.90
N LEU A 164 5.04 5.96 13.66
CA LEU A 164 5.52 5.61 15.01
C LEU A 164 6.97 5.13 14.96
N TYR A 165 7.30 4.23 14.05
CA TYR A 165 8.68 3.76 13.88
C TYR A 165 9.64 4.92 13.55
N ILE A 166 9.25 5.83 12.64
CA ILE A 166 10.05 7.00 12.28
C ILE A 166 10.31 7.90 13.50
N ILE A 167 9.27 8.23 14.26
CA ILE A 167 9.41 9.08 15.47
C ILE A 167 10.34 8.42 16.48
N VAL A 168 10.11 7.15 16.81
CA VAL A 168 10.94 6.42 17.78
C VAL A 168 12.40 6.40 17.33
N ARG A 169 12.66 6.19 16.03
CA ARG A 169 14.02 6.22 15.48
C ARG A 169 14.64 7.61 15.56
N ILE A 170 13.91 8.68 15.29
CA ILE A 170 14.43 10.05 15.38
C ILE A 170 14.73 10.39 16.83
N LEU A 171 13.82 10.11 17.76
CA LEU A 171 13.95 10.50 19.17
C LEU A 171 15.05 9.76 19.93
N PHE A 172 15.28 8.48 19.62
CA PHE A 172 16.20 7.64 20.41
C PHE A 172 17.45 7.19 19.66
N THR A 173 17.77 7.85 18.54
CA THR A 173 19.07 7.68 17.85
C THR A 173 19.93 8.90 18.12
N GLU A 174 21.02 8.74 18.88
CA GLU A 174 21.91 9.87 19.23
C GLU A 174 22.59 10.51 18.01
N LYS A 175 22.96 9.68 17.03
CA LYS A 175 23.62 10.12 15.80
C LYS A 175 22.97 9.49 14.58
N ILE A 176 22.21 10.29 13.84
CA ILE A 176 21.61 9.85 12.58
C ILE A 176 22.67 9.89 11.49
N THR A 177 23.11 8.73 11.01
CA THR A 177 24.00 8.65 9.85
C THR A 177 23.25 8.90 8.55
N LEU A 178 23.97 9.18 7.47
CA LEU A 178 23.40 9.39 6.13
C LEU A 178 22.48 8.23 5.69
N GLN A 179 22.87 7.00 5.97
CA GLN A 179 22.09 5.81 5.64
C GLN A 179 20.78 5.79 6.42
N ILE A 180 20.82 6.05 7.73
CA ILE A 180 19.62 6.11 8.59
C ILE A 180 18.70 7.25 8.14
N ALA A 181 19.25 8.45 7.87
CA ALA A 181 18.49 9.58 7.36
C ALA A 181 17.75 9.23 6.06
N THR A 182 18.44 8.57 5.12
CA THR A 182 17.86 8.14 3.85
C THR A 182 16.74 7.13 4.06
N THR A 183 16.94 6.13 4.93
CA THR A 183 15.90 5.16 5.27
C THR A 183 14.68 5.82 5.92
N LEU A 184 14.88 6.75 6.87
CA LEU A 184 13.78 7.46 7.52
C LEU A 184 13.00 8.34 6.54
N LEU A 185 13.69 8.97 5.60
CA LEU A 185 13.07 9.80 4.57
C LEU A 185 12.23 8.96 3.59
N ILE A 186 12.74 7.81 3.16
CA ILE A 186 11.97 6.86 2.33
C ILE A 186 10.74 6.37 3.07
N LEU A 187 10.87 5.99 4.35
CA LEU A 187 9.74 5.56 5.16
C LEU A 187 8.73 6.69 5.36
N PHE A 188 9.20 7.93 5.51
CA PHE A 188 8.33 9.09 5.64
C PHE A 188 7.57 9.39 4.35
N ILE A 189 8.22 9.23 3.20
CA ILE A 189 7.56 9.29 1.88
C ILE A 189 6.45 8.24 1.81
N LEU A 190 6.75 6.98 2.13
CA LEU A 190 5.75 5.92 2.18
C LEU A 190 4.60 6.23 3.16
N THR A 191 4.89 6.92 4.25
CA THR A 191 3.88 7.28 5.27
C THR A 191 2.90 8.31 4.72
N PHE A 192 3.38 9.40 4.12
CA PHE A 192 2.46 10.44 3.64
C PHE A 192 1.77 10.07 2.32
N THR A 193 2.36 9.20 1.48
CA THR A 193 1.66 8.63 0.32
C THR A 193 0.60 7.62 0.71
N GLN A 194 0.70 7.06 1.91
CA GLN A 194 -0.40 6.30 2.50
C GLN A 194 -1.48 7.22 3.07
N ARG A 195 -1.12 8.32 3.75
CA ARG A 195 -2.08 9.30 4.30
C ARG A 195 -1.50 10.72 4.28
N LEU A 196 -2.12 11.61 3.50
CA LEU A 196 -1.64 12.99 3.32
C LEU A 196 -1.58 13.83 4.59
N ILE A 197 -2.33 13.48 5.64
CA ILE A 197 -2.26 14.17 6.94
C ILE A 197 -0.82 14.19 7.49
N PHE A 198 0.01 13.20 7.14
CA PHE A 198 1.40 13.16 7.56
C PHE A 198 2.29 14.19 6.87
N VAL A 199 1.86 14.80 5.76
CA VAL A 199 2.57 15.92 5.12
C VAL A 199 2.69 17.11 6.08
N PHE A 200 1.70 17.34 6.95
CA PHE A 200 1.77 18.39 7.98
C PHE A 200 2.88 18.14 9.01
N PHE A 201 3.33 16.89 9.17
CA PHE A 201 4.46 16.53 10.02
C PHE A 201 5.82 16.61 9.30
N SER A 202 5.83 16.94 8.01
CA SER A 202 7.08 17.06 7.23
C SER A 202 8.08 18.06 7.79
N PRO A 203 7.70 19.25 8.31
CA PRO A 203 8.67 20.18 8.88
C PRO A 203 9.38 19.59 10.10
N PHE A 204 8.67 18.79 10.90
CA PHE A 204 9.24 18.14 12.09
C PHE A 204 10.18 17.00 11.71
N VAL A 205 9.74 16.08 10.86
CA VAL A 205 10.55 14.91 10.47
C VAL A 205 11.79 15.34 9.69
N ILE A 206 11.61 16.19 8.66
CA ILE A 206 12.71 16.70 7.85
C ILE A 206 13.60 17.59 8.72
N GLY A 207 13.02 18.52 9.48
CA GLY A 207 13.76 19.42 10.37
C GLY A 207 14.67 18.67 11.35
N SER A 208 14.15 17.65 12.03
CA SER A 208 14.95 16.83 12.96
C SER A 208 16.09 16.10 12.25
N ILE A 209 15.85 15.54 11.06
CA ILE A 209 16.91 14.88 10.26
C ILE A 209 17.99 15.90 9.88
N LEU A 210 17.60 17.09 9.38
CA LEU A 210 18.55 18.12 8.98
C LEU A 210 19.37 18.63 10.18
N ILE A 211 18.76 18.84 11.35
CA ILE A 211 19.49 19.26 12.57
C ILE A 211 20.55 18.21 12.93
N HIS A 212 20.21 16.93 12.97
CA HIS A 212 21.17 15.87 13.30
C HIS A 212 22.30 15.73 12.25
N LEU A 213 22.00 15.95 10.96
CA LEU A 213 23.03 15.96 9.93
C LEU A 213 23.96 17.18 10.09
N TRP A 214 23.45 18.30 10.61
CA TRP A 214 24.21 19.55 10.75
C TRP A 214 25.21 19.43 11.89
N GLU A 215 24.82 18.83 13.00
CA GLU A 215 25.71 18.47 14.10
C GLU A 215 26.88 17.59 13.64
N GLN A 216 26.68 16.77 12.60
CA GLN A 216 27.73 15.93 12.00
C GLN A 216 28.59 16.65 10.95
N LYS A 217 28.42 17.96 10.75
CA LYS A 217 29.13 18.79 9.75
C LYS A 217 28.97 18.27 8.31
N ILE A 218 27.85 17.62 8.01
CA ILE A 218 27.57 17.17 6.64
C ILE A 218 27.32 18.41 5.76
N ILE A 219 27.73 18.34 4.50
CA ILE A 219 27.77 19.46 3.54
C ILE A 219 26.35 19.87 3.11
N TRP A 220 26.08 21.19 3.02
CA TRP A 220 24.80 21.78 2.59
C TRP A 220 24.22 21.21 1.27
N LYS A 221 25.08 20.81 0.33
CA LYS A 221 24.67 20.15 -0.93
C LYS A 221 23.87 18.86 -0.70
N THR A 222 24.18 18.11 0.35
CA THR A 222 23.49 16.88 0.69
C THR A 222 22.08 17.16 1.22
N TYR A 223 21.86 18.29 1.90
CA TYR A 223 20.56 18.73 2.41
C TYR A 223 19.60 19.07 1.27
N LEU A 224 20.10 19.86 0.32
CA LEU A 224 19.35 20.21 -0.89
C LEU A 224 18.94 18.95 -1.66
N LYS A 225 19.83 17.96 -1.75
CA LYS A 225 19.51 16.67 -2.37
C LYS A 225 18.36 15.95 -1.64
N TYR A 226 18.34 15.94 -0.31
CA TYR A 226 17.26 15.29 0.44
C TYR A 226 15.92 15.98 0.29
N PHE A 227 15.91 17.32 0.37
CA PHE A 227 14.71 18.10 0.13
C PHE A 227 14.17 17.88 -1.30
N LEU A 228 15.05 17.87 -2.29
CA LEU A 228 14.70 17.59 -3.69
C LEU A 228 14.15 16.17 -3.86
N ILE A 229 14.70 15.16 -3.17
CA ILE A 229 14.19 13.78 -3.21
C ILE A 229 12.75 13.70 -2.69
N VAL A 230 12.42 14.39 -1.59
CA VAL A 230 11.04 14.41 -1.08
C VAL A 230 10.08 15.03 -2.09
N ILE A 231 10.47 16.16 -2.70
CA ILE A 231 9.66 16.83 -3.73
C ILE A 231 9.51 15.95 -4.96
N LEU A 232 10.60 15.37 -5.47
CA LEU A 232 10.56 14.45 -6.61
C LEU A 232 9.68 13.24 -6.32
N ALA A 233 9.75 12.68 -5.11
CA ALA A 233 8.91 11.57 -4.72
C ALA A 233 7.42 11.95 -4.65
N LEU A 234 7.09 13.16 -4.16
CA LEU A 234 5.72 13.69 -4.18
C LEU A 234 5.15 13.76 -5.60
N PHE A 235 5.94 14.26 -6.56
CA PHE A 235 5.53 14.30 -7.96
C PHE A 235 5.47 12.90 -8.59
N ALA A 236 6.52 12.10 -8.44
CA ALA A 236 6.60 10.77 -9.06
C ALA A 236 5.51 9.81 -8.57
N LEU A 237 5.07 9.95 -7.33
CA LEU A 237 4.01 9.13 -6.73
C LEU A 237 2.61 9.72 -6.96
N MET A 238 2.44 10.69 -7.85
CA MET A 238 1.11 11.12 -8.28
C MET A 238 0.34 9.96 -8.94
N PRO A 239 -0.86 9.58 -8.45
CA PRO A 239 -1.69 8.52 -9.02
C PRO A 239 -1.97 8.72 -10.51
N PHE A 240 -2.14 9.95 -10.97
CA PHE A 240 -2.32 10.26 -12.39
C PHE A 240 -1.10 9.88 -13.23
N ILE A 241 0.13 10.22 -12.80
CA ILE A 241 1.35 9.85 -13.51
C ILE A 241 1.49 8.33 -13.60
N ILE A 242 1.20 7.64 -12.49
CA ILE A 242 1.24 6.16 -12.43
C ILE A 242 0.20 5.56 -13.37
N THR A 243 -1.05 6.06 -13.32
CA THR A 243 -2.17 5.51 -14.09
C THR A 243 -1.98 5.72 -15.59
N ASP A 244 -1.61 6.93 -16.01
CA ASP A 244 -1.36 7.22 -17.42
C ASP A 244 -0.23 6.36 -17.97
N THR A 245 0.85 6.19 -17.19
CA THR A 245 1.96 5.30 -17.58
C THR A 245 1.49 3.86 -17.74
N MET A 246 0.65 3.38 -16.82
CA MET A 246 0.10 2.01 -16.85
C MET A 246 -0.86 1.78 -18.03
N VAL A 247 -1.70 2.77 -18.37
CA VAL A 247 -2.60 2.71 -19.53
C VAL A 247 -1.82 2.70 -20.84
N VAL A 248 -0.81 3.57 -20.96
CA VAL A 248 0.09 3.60 -22.13
C VAL A 248 0.83 2.26 -22.23
N MET A 249 1.33 1.72 -21.13
CA MET A 249 2.00 0.42 -21.10
C MET A 249 1.05 -0.71 -21.54
N LYS A 250 -0.18 -0.77 -21.02
CA LYS A 250 -1.17 -1.78 -21.41
C LYS A 250 -1.50 -1.71 -22.90
N SER A 251 -1.77 -0.51 -23.42
CA SER A 251 -2.10 -0.32 -24.83
C SER A 251 -0.93 -0.68 -25.76
N PHE A 252 0.30 -0.34 -25.37
CA PHE A 252 1.51 -0.73 -26.10
C PHE A 252 1.70 -2.26 -26.10
N LEU A 253 1.64 -2.90 -24.94
CA LEU A 253 1.76 -4.36 -24.83
C LEU A 253 0.65 -5.08 -25.60
N GLY A 254 -0.59 -4.58 -25.56
CA GLY A 254 -1.71 -5.12 -26.34
C GLY A 254 -1.44 -5.06 -27.84
N GLY A 255 -0.92 -3.94 -28.33
CA GLY A 255 -0.51 -3.81 -29.73
C GLY A 255 0.61 -4.78 -30.13
N VAL A 256 1.53 -5.11 -29.20
CA VAL A 256 2.58 -6.10 -29.43
C VAL A 256 2.01 -7.52 -29.47
N PHE A 257 1.14 -7.90 -28.52
CA PHE A 257 0.56 -9.25 -28.46
C PHE A 257 -0.37 -9.55 -29.64
N ILE A 258 -1.17 -8.59 -30.09
CA ILE A 258 -1.99 -8.73 -31.32
C ILE A 258 -1.11 -8.99 -32.54
N LYS A 259 0.04 -8.32 -32.63
CA LYS A 259 1.00 -8.52 -33.74
C LYS A 259 1.69 -9.88 -33.70
N ILE A 260 2.00 -10.41 -32.50
CA ILE A 260 2.68 -11.70 -32.32
C ILE A 260 1.72 -12.87 -32.54
N ASN A 261 0.51 -12.77 -32.00
CA ASN A 261 -0.46 -13.87 -31.99
C ASN A 261 -1.39 -13.87 -33.22
N HIS A 262 -1.34 -12.83 -34.06
CA HIS A 262 -2.21 -12.61 -35.23
C HIS A 262 -3.73 -12.69 -34.95
N ASN A 263 -4.13 -12.71 -33.68
CA ASN A 263 -5.52 -12.79 -33.22
C ASN A 263 -5.89 -11.49 -32.51
N GLN A 264 -7.17 -11.11 -32.60
CA GLN A 264 -7.71 -10.02 -31.78
C GLN A 264 -7.68 -10.44 -30.31
N MET A 265 -7.31 -9.52 -29.44
CA MET A 265 -7.33 -9.74 -28.00
C MET A 265 -8.79 -9.81 -27.53
N ASP A 266 -9.17 -10.90 -26.87
CA ASP A 266 -10.48 -11.01 -26.24
C ASP A 266 -10.56 -10.04 -25.06
N THR A 267 -11.61 -9.22 -25.04
CA THR A 267 -11.87 -8.26 -23.94
C THR A 267 -13.14 -8.66 -23.20
N TYR A 268 -13.02 -8.96 -21.91
CA TYR A 268 -14.12 -9.39 -21.06
C TYR A 268 -14.94 -8.19 -20.52
N PHE A 269 -14.43 -6.97 -20.67
CA PHE A 269 -15.11 -5.74 -20.27
C PHE A 269 -16.13 -5.21 -21.29
N ASN A 270 -16.19 -5.71 -22.53
CA ASN A 270 -16.77 -4.94 -23.65
C ASN A 270 -18.21 -5.29 -24.07
N MET A 271 -18.89 -6.25 -23.44
CA MET A 271 -20.32 -6.52 -23.75
C MET A 271 -21.10 -7.11 -22.56
N GLU A 272 -20.53 -8.06 -21.82
CA GLU A 272 -21.18 -8.63 -20.63
C GLU A 272 -21.17 -7.69 -19.43
N PHE A 273 -20.11 -6.90 -19.23
CA PHE A 273 -20.07 -5.89 -18.17
C PHE A 273 -21.10 -4.79 -18.40
N ILE A 274 -21.17 -4.26 -19.63
CA ILE A 274 -22.19 -3.27 -20.03
C ILE A 274 -23.59 -3.89 -19.89
N ASN A 275 -23.84 -5.08 -20.43
CA ASN A 275 -25.15 -5.72 -20.31
C ASN A 275 -25.53 -6.08 -18.88
N ASN A 276 -24.60 -6.51 -18.01
CA ASN A 276 -24.92 -6.77 -16.60
C ASN A 276 -25.14 -5.48 -15.80
N PHE A 277 -24.37 -4.43 -16.06
CA PHE A 277 -24.54 -3.13 -15.42
C PHE A 277 -25.86 -2.45 -15.84
N PHE A 278 -26.29 -2.63 -17.10
CA PHE A 278 -27.57 -2.11 -17.60
C PHE A 278 -28.78 -3.01 -17.29
N ASN A 279 -28.63 -4.35 -17.26
CA ASN A 279 -29.75 -5.27 -17.00
C ASN A 279 -30.02 -5.49 -15.50
N LYS A 280 -29.00 -5.27 -14.65
CA LYS A 280 -29.15 -5.14 -13.21
C LYS A 280 -28.44 -3.85 -12.81
N PRO A 281 -29.08 -2.67 -12.98
CA PRO A 281 -28.63 -1.53 -12.20
C PRO A 281 -28.67 -2.00 -10.76
N ILE A 282 -27.53 -1.96 -10.07
CA ILE A 282 -27.46 -2.22 -8.64
C ILE A 282 -28.25 -1.07 -8.01
N ASN A 283 -29.57 -1.24 -7.95
CA ASN A 283 -30.47 -0.42 -7.18
C ASN A 283 -30.07 -0.67 -5.73
N ILE A 284 -29.18 0.20 -5.25
CA ILE A 284 -29.46 1.12 -4.16
C ILE A 284 -30.77 0.74 -3.47
N PHE A 285 -30.69 -0.12 -2.46
CA PHE A 285 -31.54 -0.26 -1.28
C PHE A 285 -31.29 -1.65 -0.72
N PHE A 286 -30.32 -1.79 0.19
CA PHE A 286 -30.42 -2.51 1.46
C PHE A 286 -29.29 -2.05 2.38
#